data_AF-A0A1V5SAB4-F1
#
_entry.id   AF-A0A1V5SAB4-F1
#
_cell.length_a   1.000
_cell.length_b   1.000
_cell.length_c   1.000
_cell.angle_alpha   90.00
_cell.angle_beta   90.00
_cell.angle_gamma   90.00
#
_symmetry.space_group_name_H-M   'P 1'
#
loop_
_entity.id
_entity.type
_entity.pdbx_description
1 polymer ?
#
loop_
_entity_poly.entity_id
_entity_poly.type
_entity_poly.pdbx_seq_one_letter_code
_entity_poly.pdbx_strand_id
1 'polypeptide(L)'
;MSEYCHRKAVRMKISEEESCKIFNVNDSWDIAELLEKTEFEIAPTREFFIDYNLDCSKEVSGDWGRSRPLRVSELMKYRRLFSNLLKGREISIKELALVEYCWYDCSEAPDYFDESTYHDDFYDEV
;
A
#
# COMPACT_ATOMS: atom_id res chain seq x y z
N MET A 1 -1.50 23.35 -12.26
CA MET A 1 -2.28 23.16 -11.01
C MET A 1 -1.99 21.74 -10.58
N SER A 2 -1.52 21.53 -9.36
CA SER A 2 -1.27 20.18 -8.85
C SER A 2 -2.61 19.44 -8.73
N GLU A 3 -2.71 18.23 -9.27
CA GLU A 3 -3.92 17.42 -9.14
C GLU A 3 -3.96 16.78 -7.75
N TYR A 4 -5.10 16.82 -7.09
CA TYR A 4 -5.29 16.12 -5.82
C TYR A 4 -5.49 14.64 -6.09
N CYS A 5 -4.63 13.81 -5.53
CA CYS A 5 -4.70 12.36 -5.62
C CYS A 5 -5.13 11.79 -4.28
N HIS A 6 -6.05 10.83 -4.32
CA HIS A 6 -6.56 10.12 -3.15
C HIS A 6 -6.59 8.63 -3.46
N ARG A 7 -6.04 7.81 -2.56
CA ARG A 7 -6.04 6.36 -2.68
C ARG A 7 -6.31 5.68 -1.35
N LYS A 8 -6.93 4.52 -1.47
CA LYS A 8 -7.05 3.52 -0.42
C LYS A 8 -6.38 2.25 -0.91
N ALA A 9 -5.49 1.68 -0.11
CA ALA A 9 -4.74 0.51 -0.49
C ALA A 9 -4.47 -0.40 0.70
N VAL A 10 -4.27 -1.68 0.44
CA VAL A 10 -3.53 -2.53 1.37
C VAL A 10 -2.07 -2.37 1.06
N ARG A 11 -1.32 -1.79 1.99
CA ARG A 11 0.10 -1.50 1.85
C ARG A 11 0.93 -2.61 2.45
N MET A 12 1.98 -3.02 1.74
CA MET A 12 2.97 -3.96 2.23
C MET A 12 4.32 -3.30 2.47
N LYS A 13 4.87 -3.48 3.68
CA LYS A 13 6.24 -3.11 4.01
C LYS A 13 7.20 -4.22 3.60
N ILE A 14 8.06 -3.92 2.66
CA ILE A 14 9.12 -4.78 2.14
C ILE A 14 10.27 -3.89 1.67
N SER A 15 11.52 -4.36 1.77
CA SER A 15 12.63 -3.57 1.22
C SER A 15 12.68 -3.70 -0.30
N GLU A 16 13.16 -2.66 -0.97
CA GLU A 16 13.43 -2.69 -2.41
C GLU A 16 14.40 -3.84 -2.75
N GLU A 17 15.47 -4.02 -1.97
CA GLU A 17 16.43 -5.10 -2.17
C GLU A 17 15.80 -6.50 -2.10
N GLU A 18 14.89 -6.73 -1.15
CA GLU A 18 14.19 -8.00 -1.04
C GLU A 18 13.23 -8.21 -2.21
N SER A 19 12.52 -7.16 -2.61
CA SER A 19 11.60 -7.19 -3.75
C SER A 19 12.35 -7.49 -5.05
N CYS A 20 13.49 -6.81 -5.31
CA CYS A 20 14.34 -7.06 -6.47
C CYS A 20 14.82 -8.52 -6.52
N LYS A 21 15.23 -9.10 -5.37
CA LYS A 21 15.62 -10.52 -5.27
C LYS A 21 14.45 -11.46 -5.60
N ILE A 22 13.25 -11.16 -5.09
CA ILE A 22 12.06 -11.98 -5.33
C ILE A 22 11.65 -11.92 -6.80
N PHE A 23 11.58 -10.74 -7.40
CA PHE A 23 11.20 -10.58 -8.79
C PHE A 23 12.32 -10.95 -9.78
N ASN A 24 13.56 -11.05 -9.30
CA ASN A 24 14.77 -11.27 -10.10
C ASN A 24 15.01 -10.13 -11.09
N VAL A 25 15.02 -8.91 -10.56
CA VAL A 25 15.21 -7.64 -11.28
C VAL A 25 16.25 -6.75 -10.57
N ASN A 26 16.68 -5.65 -11.20
CA ASN A 26 17.79 -4.85 -10.69
C ASN A 26 17.34 -3.69 -9.81
N ASP A 27 16.20 -3.07 -10.13
CA ASP A 27 15.70 -1.89 -9.45
C ASP A 27 14.17 -1.85 -9.35
N SER A 28 13.66 -0.86 -8.63
CA SER A 28 12.23 -0.59 -8.46
C SER A 28 11.49 -0.23 -9.76
N TRP A 29 12.15 0.27 -10.79
CA TRP A 29 11.50 0.57 -12.07
C TRP A 29 11.12 -0.70 -12.80
N ASP A 30 12.01 -1.69 -12.81
CA ASP A 30 11.71 -3.02 -13.34
C ASP A 30 10.53 -3.67 -12.59
N ILE A 31 10.44 -3.46 -11.26
CA ILE A 31 9.31 -3.92 -10.45
C ILE A 31 8.03 -3.21 -10.90
N ALA A 32 8.04 -1.89 -11.05
CA ALA A 32 6.87 -1.13 -11.48
C ALA A 32 6.32 -1.66 -12.81
N GLU A 33 7.18 -1.91 -13.80
CA GLU A 33 6.79 -2.44 -15.11
C GLU A 33 6.13 -3.84 -15.00
N LEU A 34 6.64 -4.70 -14.10
CA LEU A 34 6.01 -5.99 -13.82
C LEU A 34 4.63 -5.84 -13.18
N LEU A 35 4.46 -4.84 -12.32
CA LEU A 35 3.24 -4.59 -11.59
C LEU A 35 2.15 -3.91 -12.43
N GLU A 36 2.50 -3.20 -13.52
CA GLU A 36 1.54 -2.54 -14.43
C GLU A 36 0.43 -3.45 -14.97
N LYS A 37 0.68 -4.77 -15.02
CA LYS A 37 -0.29 -5.78 -15.49
C LYS A 37 -1.15 -6.37 -14.37
N THR A 38 -1.04 -5.82 -13.17
CA THR A 38 -1.67 -6.33 -11.95
C THR A 38 -2.47 -5.24 -11.25
N GLU A 39 -3.16 -5.59 -10.17
CA GLU A 39 -3.85 -4.64 -9.28
C GLU A 39 -2.90 -4.02 -8.24
N PHE A 40 -1.60 -4.35 -8.30
CA PHE A 40 -0.58 -3.85 -7.42
C PHE A 40 0.19 -2.71 -8.07
N GLU A 41 0.67 -1.78 -7.25
CA GLU A 41 1.53 -0.68 -7.67
C GLU A 41 2.59 -0.40 -6.61
N ILE A 42 3.67 0.28 -7.00
CA ILE A 42 4.60 0.86 -6.03
C ILE A 42 3.93 2.11 -5.44
N ALA A 43 3.93 2.21 -4.12
CA ALA A 43 3.38 3.36 -3.44
C ALA A 43 4.12 4.65 -3.87
N PRO A 44 3.40 5.77 -4.10
CA PRO A 44 4.00 7.06 -4.45
C PRO A 44 4.58 7.77 -3.21
N THR A 45 5.35 7.03 -2.42
CA THR A 45 5.93 7.42 -1.13
C THR A 45 7.44 7.52 -1.23
N ARG A 46 8.08 8.08 -0.19
CA ARG A 46 9.55 8.12 -0.14
C ARG A 46 10.15 6.75 0.17
N GLU A 47 9.52 6.00 1.06
CA GLU A 47 9.91 4.62 1.33
C GLU A 47 9.29 3.67 0.31
N PHE A 48 9.93 2.51 0.11
CA PHE A 48 9.44 1.49 -0.82
C PHE A 48 8.32 0.68 -0.16
N PHE A 49 7.13 0.75 -0.77
CA PHE A 49 6.01 -0.11 -0.42
C PHE A 49 5.32 -0.63 -1.68
N ILE A 50 4.67 -1.78 -1.55
CA ILE A 50 3.80 -2.33 -2.59
C ILE A 50 2.36 -2.21 -2.11
N ASP A 51 1.55 -1.52 -2.89
CA ASP A 51 0.15 -1.25 -2.62
C ASP A 51 -0.74 -2.15 -3.48
N TYR A 52 -1.75 -2.76 -2.87
CA TYR A 52 -2.89 -3.32 -3.57
C TYR A 52 -4.02 -2.30 -3.54
N ASN A 53 -4.32 -1.69 -4.68
CA ASN A 53 -5.28 -0.58 -4.76
C ASN A 53 -6.72 -1.08 -4.52
N LEU A 54 -7.45 -0.39 -3.65
CA LEU A 54 -8.86 -0.63 -3.36
C LEU A 54 -9.70 0.51 -3.92
N ASP A 55 -10.96 0.20 -4.25
CA ASP A 55 -11.93 1.23 -4.60
C ASP A 55 -12.12 2.19 -3.42
N CYS A 56 -11.93 3.48 -3.68
CA CYS A 56 -12.23 4.56 -2.76
C CYS A 56 -13.24 5.53 -3.37
N SER A 57 -14.18 6.03 -2.55
CA SER A 57 -15.07 7.11 -2.96
C SER A 57 -14.25 8.37 -3.28
N LYS A 58 -14.57 9.02 -4.40
CA LYS A 58 -13.95 10.27 -4.84
C LYS A 58 -14.37 11.46 -3.96
N GLU A 59 -14.18 11.38 -2.65
CA GLU A 59 -14.30 12.56 -1.79
C GLU A 59 -13.06 13.44 -2.02
N VAL A 60 -13.31 14.66 -2.49
CA VAL A 60 -12.31 15.55 -3.10
C VAL A 60 -11.79 16.59 -2.09
N SER A 61 -12.01 16.38 -0.80
CA SER A 61 -11.80 17.44 0.19
C SER A 61 -11.45 16.91 1.58
N GLY A 62 -10.17 17.05 1.94
CA GLY A 62 -9.65 17.06 3.32
C GLY A 62 -8.23 16.50 3.42
N ASP A 63 -7.57 16.80 4.53
CA ASP A 63 -6.29 16.21 4.91
C ASP A 63 -6.56 14.78 5.41
N TRP A 64 -6.65 13.84 4.46
CA TRP A 64 -6.98 12.44 4.73
C TRP A 64 -5.73 11.59 4.67
N GLY A 65 -5.32 11.15 5.84
CA GLY A 65 -4.14 10.36 6.03
C GLY A 65 -4.31 9.47 7.23
N ARG A 66 -4.67 8.21 7.00
CA ARG A 66 -5.00 7.28 8.06
C ARG A 66 -4.56 5.88 7.71
N SER A 67 -4.23 5.12 8.73
CA SER A 67 -3.97 3.70 8.57
C SER A 67 -4.47 2.91 9.75
N ARG A 68 -4.62 1.61 9.53
CA ARG A 68 -4.92 0.65 10.57
C ARG A 68 -4.38 -0.73 10.22
N PRO A 69 -4.17 -1.60 11.21
CA PRO A 69 -3.94 -3.01 10.94
C PRO A 69 -5.14 -3.65 10.22
N LEU A 70 -4.85 -4.72 9.46
CA LEU A 70 -5.90 -5.51 8.81
C LEU A 70 -6.70 -6.32 9.83
N ARG A 71 -8.02 -6.41 9.62
CA ARG A 71 -8.87 -7.35 10.35
C ARG A 71 -8.53 -8.79 9.94
N VAL A 72 -8.83 -9.77 10.78
CA VAL A 72 -8.47 -11.18 10.54
C VAL A 72 -8.98 -11.70 9.18
N SER A 73 -10.21 -11.33 8.79
CA SER A 73 -10.80 -11.72 7.51
C SER A 73 -10.10 -11.07 6.31
N GLU A 74 -9.76 -9.79 6.41
CA GLU A 74 -9.02 -9.04 5.39
C GLU A 74 -7.61 -9.61 5.24
N LEU A 75 -6.93 -9.83 6.36
CA LEU A 75 -5.60 -10.40 6.42
C LEU A 75 -5.53 -11.75 5.69
N MET A 76 -6.50 -12.65 5.90
CA MET A 76 -6.52 -13.95 5.19
C MET A 76 -6.59 -13.77 3.67
N LYS A 77 -7.40 -12.82 3.18
CA LYS A 77 -7.52 -12.51 1.74
C LYS A 77 -6.22 -11.92 1.19
N TYR A 78 -5.76 -10.83 1.79
CA TYR A 78 -4.62 -10.07 1.26
C TYR A 78 -3.29 -10.78 1.45
N ARG A 79 -3.10 -11.53 2.55
CA ARG A 79 -1.94 -12.40 2.74
C ARG A 79 -1.75 -13.36 1.57
N ARG A 80 -2.85 -13.95 1.08
CA ARG A 80 -2.79 -14.85 -0.08
C ARG A 80 -2.45 -14.13 -1.37
N LEU A 81 -3.03 -12.94 -1.60
CA LEU A 81 -2.76 -12.14 -2.79
C LEU A 81 -1.29 -11.70 -2.86
N PHE A 82 -0.76 -11.09 -1.79
CA PHE A 82 0.64 -10.69 -1.73
C PHE A 82 1.59 -11.89 -1.72
N SER A 83 1.23 -13.01 -1.08
CA SER A 83 2.06 -14.22 -1.12
C SER A 83 2.18 -14.77 -2.55
N ASN A 84 1.08 -14.77 -3.30
CA ASN A 84 1.12 -15.17 -4.72
C ASN A 84 1.99 -14.21 -5.55
N LEU A 85 1.89 -12.91 -5.32
CA LEU A 85 2.72 -11.90 -5.99
C LEU A 85 4.22 -12.14 -5.70
N LEU A 86 4.55 -12.41 -4.44
CA LEU A 86 5.91 -12.62 -3.95
C LEU A 86 6.36 -14.09 -4.05
N LYS A 87 5.88 -14.82 -5.05
CA LYS A 87 6.30 -16.20 -5.38
C LYS A 87 6.21 -17.18 -4.20
N GLY A 88 5.19 -17.03 -3.35
CA GLY A 88 4.92 -17.91 -2.21
C GLY A 88 5.61 -17.50 -0.91
N ARG A 89 6.20 -16.30 -0.83
CA ARG A 89 6.79 -15.77 0.42
C ARG A 89 5.74 -15.78 1.54
N GLU A 90 6.18 -16.20 2.72
CA GLU A 90 5.35 -16.08 3.92
C GLU A 90 5.30 -14.62 4.37
N ILE A 91 4.09 -14.11 4.57
CA ILE A 91 3.87 -12.71 4.97
C ILE A 91 3.39 -12.67 6.41
N SER A 92 4.04 -11.85 7.21
CA SER A 92 3.71 -11.53 8.59
C SER A 92 2.59 -10.51 8.66
N ILE A 93 1.84 -10.54 9.76
CA ILE A 93 0.72 -9.62 10.01
C ILE A 93 1.20 -8.16 10.07
N LYS A 94 2.41 -7.94 10.58
CA LYS A 94 3.01 -6.61 10.73
C LYS A 94 3.51 -6.01 9.42
N GLU A 95 3.59 -6.82 8.36
CA GLU A 95 4.02 -6.35 7.05
C GLU A 95 2.87 -5.77 6.24
N LEU A 96 1.61 -5.92 6.69
CA LEU A 96 0.43 -5.45 5.98
C LEU A 96 -0.39 -4.47 6.83
N ALA A 97 -0.74 -3.34 6.24
CA ALA A 97 -1.66 -2.37 6.82
C ALA A 97 -2.68 -1.91 5.78
N LEU A 98 -3.86 -1.54 6.22
CA LEU A 98 -4.80 -0.79 5.38
C LEU A 98 -4.47 0.68 5.52
N VAL A 99 -4.24 1.35 4.39
CA VAL A 99 -3.87 2.76 4.34
C VAL A 99 -4.85 3.52 3.45
N GLU A 100 -5.16 4.74 3.85
CA GLU A 100 -5.89 5.71 3.05
C GLU A 100 -5.14 7.02 3.14
N TYR A 101 -4.71 7.51 1.97
CA TYR A 101 -3.75 8.60 1.90
C TYR A 101 -4.01 9.48 0.69
N CYS A 102 -3.80 10.77 0.88
CA CYS A 102 -3.85 11.77 -0.17
C CYS A 102 -2.50 12.45 -0.38
N TRP A 103 -2.26 12.89 -1.61
CA TRP A 103 -1.11 13.70 -1.97
C TRP A 103 -1.47 14.61 -3.14
N TYR A 104 -0.61 15.57 -3.43
CA TYR A 104 -0.72 16.37 -4.64
C TYR A 104 0.24 15.83 -5.70
N ASP A 105 -0.20 15.79 -6.95
CA ASP A 105 0.67 15.43 -8.06
C ASP A 105 1.92 16.36 -8.05
N CYS A 106 3.09 15.77 -8.29
CA CYS A 106 4.43 16.32 -8.02
C CYS A 106 4.86 16.46 -6.55
N SER A 107 4.25 15.73 -5.62
CA SER A 107 4.75 15.57 -4.23
C SER A 107 4.68 14.12 -3.77
N GLU A 108 5.59 13.70 -2.89
CA GLU A 108 5.53 12.37 -2.29
C GLU A 108 4.37 12.27 -1.29
N ALA A 109 3.63 11.16 -1.35
CA ALA A 109 2.64 10.84 -0.34
C ALA A 109 3.31 10.49 0.99
N PRO A 110 2.70 10.82 2.13
CA PRO A 110 3.15 10.30 3.42
C PRO A 110 2.95 8.78 3.50
N ASP A 111 3.81 8.11 4.29
CA ASP A 111 3.90 6.65 4.31
C ASP A 111 2.70 5.97 5.00
N TYR A 112 2.08 6.63 5.99
CA TYR A 112 0.94 6.12 6.78
C TYR A 112 1.04 4.64 7.16
N PHE A 113 2.22 4.15 7.53
CA PHE A 113 2.42 2.72 7.81
C PHE A 113 2.72 2.43 9.29
N ASP A 114 3.31 3.40 10.00
CA ASP A 114 3.76 3.22 11.37
C ASP A 114 2.61 3.26 12.38
N GLU A 115 2.79 2.59 13.52
CA GLU A 115 1.81 2.52 14.61
C GLU A 115 1.39 3.91 15.15
N SER A 116 2.27 4.91 15.03
CA SER A 116 1.98 6.30 15.39
C SER A 116 0.97 6.99 14.46
N THR A 117 0.73 6.41 13.28
CA THR A 117 -0.25 6.88 12.29
C THR A 117 -1.53 6.05 12.30
N TYR A 118 -1.64 5.07 13.20
CA TYR A 118 -2.84 4.26 13.34
C TYR A 118 -3.96 5.07 13.98
N HIS A 119 -5.06 5.19 13.22
CA HIS A 119 -6.29 5.80 13.66
C HIS A 119 -7.30 4.67 13.89
N ASP A 120 -7.51 4.30 15.16
CA ASP A 120 -8.37 3.17 15.56
C ASP A 120 -9.84 3.35 15.10
N ASP A 121 -10.29 4.59 14.90
CA ASP A 121 -11.64 4.97 14.49
C ASP A 121 -11.91 4.81 12.98
N PHE A 122 -10.99 4.19 12.22
CA PHE A 122 -11.03 4.06 10.76
C PHE A 122 -12.32 3.41 10.20
N TYR A 123 -13.03 2.59 10.99
CA TYR A 123 -14.40 2.12 10.72
C TYR A 123 -15.06 1.60 12.01
N ASP A 124 -15.38 2.51 12.94
CA ASP A 124 -16.44 2.28 13.94
C ASP A 124 -17.80 2.72 13.36
N GLU A 125 -18.17 2.17 12.20
CA GLU A 125 -19.55 2.23 11.73
C GLU A 125 -20.11 0.80 11.71
N VAL A 126 -20.96 0.53 12.71
CA VAL A 126 -21.87 -0.62 12.79
C VAL A 126 -23.24 -0.17 12.29
#